data_AF-A0A3A9SSC1-F1
#
_entry.id   AF-A0A3A9SSC1-F1
#
_cell.length_a   1.000
_cell.length_b   1.000
_cell.length_c   1.000
_cell.angle_alpha   90.00
_cell.angle_beta   90.00
_cell.angle_gamma   90.00
#
_symmetry.space_group_name_H-M   'P 1'
#
loop_
_entity.id
_entity.type
_entity.pdbx_description
1 polymer ?
#
loop_
_entity_poly.entity_id
_entity_poly.type
_entity_poly.pdbx_seq_one_letter_code
_entity_poly.pdbx_strand_id
1 'polypeptide(L)'
;LYNRANFILRQYSSSVDSMAGFKPLFPNQMLVYRLVRDNLTGTKYLGASKWLTYNALDHLLKITRDKAYYALPSQANQQILKLLLRDYKSFFEAVKVYGRNPEAFTGRPKMPGYMSQGSFKTAVLTNQICRIKDGYL
;
A
#
# COMPACT_ATOMS: atom_id res chain seq x y z
N LEU A 1 -5.54 -5.49 7.30
CA LEU A 1 -5.03 -4.24 6.68
C LEU A 1 -4.14 -4.42 5.43
N TYR A 2 -3.01 -5.15 5.48
CA TYR A 2 -2.00 -5.15 4.40
C TYR A 2 -2.56 -5.39 2.98
N ASN A 3 -3.32 -6.47 2.76
CA ASN A 3 -3.89 -6.77 1.43
C ASN A 3 -4.83 -5.66 0.93
N ARG A 4 -5.62 -5.07 1.83
CA ARG A 4 -6.55 -3.98 1.50
C ARG A 4 -5.79 -2.72 1.06
N ALA A 5 -4.77 -2.34 1.82
CA ALA A 5 -3.88 -1.22 1.49
C ALA A 5 -3.14 -1.45 0.16
N ASN A 6 -2.59 -2.66 -0.05
CA ASN A 6 -1.89 -3.04 -1.28
C ASN A 6 -2.84 -3.01 -2.50
N PHE A 7 -4.07 -3.49 -2.32
CA PHE A 7 -5.09 -3.47 -3.37
C PHE A 7 -5.41 -2.03 -3.82
N ILE A 8 -5.66 -1.13 -2.87
CA ILE A 8 -5.93 0.28 -3.17
C ILE A 8 -4.74 0.89 -3.92
N LEU A 9 -3.52 0.71 -3.41
CA LEU A 9 -2.32 1.28 -4.01
C LEU A 9 -2.11 0.80 -5.46
N ARG A 10 -2.24 -0.51 -5.71
CA ARG A 10 -2.08 -1.12 -7.05
C ARG A 10 -3.16 -0.66 -8.03
N GLN A 11 -4.42 -0.77 -7.62
CA GLN A 11 -5.55 -0.44 -8.51
C GLN A 11 -5.62 1.05 -8.81
N TYR A 12 -5.23 1.91 -7.86
CA TYR A 12 -5.13 3.34 -8.11
C TYR A 12 -4.02 3.66 -9.11
N SER A 13 -2.79 3.16 -8.92
CA SER A 13 -1.72 3.40 -9.90
C SER A 13 -2.08 2.87 -11.28
N SER A 14 -2.69 1.68 -11.34
CA SER A 14 -3.08 1.07 -12.61
C SER A 14 -4.22 1.84 -13.28
N SER A 15 -5.16 2.41 -12.53
CA SER A 15 -6.23 3.23 -13.11
C SER A 15 -5.71 4.55 -13.64
N VAL A 16 -4.77 5.20 -12.93
CA VAL A 16 -4.10 6.42 -13.43
C VAL A 16 -3.34 6.14 -14.74
N ASP A 17 -2.63 5.02 -14.82
CA ASP A 17 -1.93 4.60 -16.06
C ASP A 17 -2.92 4.33 -17.21
N SER A 18 -4.02 3.62 -16.95
CA SER A 18 -5.06 3.38 -17.96
C SER A 18 -5.70 4.68 -18.45
N MET A 19 -6.04 5.60 -17.53
CA MET A 19 -6.60 6.90 -17.89
C MET A 19 -5.64 7.72 -18.75
N ALA A 20 -4.36 7.75 -18.40
CA ALA A 20 -3.33 8.45 -19.18
C ALA A 20 -3.17 7.85 -20.59
N GLY A 21 -3.40 6.55 -20.73
CA GLY A 21 -3.37 5.85 -22.02
C GLY A 21 -4.72 5.79 -22.75
N PHE A 22 -5.75 6.53 -22.30
CA PHE A 22 -7.12 6.49 -22.84
C PHE A 22 -7.72 5.08 -22.93
N LYS A 23 -7.33 4.19 -22.01
CA LYS A 23 -7.84 2.82 -21.90
C LYS A 23 -9.02 2.78 -20.94
N PRO A 24 -10.05 1.95 -21.22
CA PRO A 24 -11.15 1.76 -20.28
C PRO A 24 -10.65 1.17 -18.97
N LEU A 25 -11.27 1.59 -17.86
CA LEU A 25 -10.97 1.05 -16.54
C LEU A 25 -11.73 -0.25 -16.30
N PHE A 26 -11.03 -1.26 -15.79
CA PHE A 26 -11.68 -2.45 -15.25
C PHE A 26 -12.53 -2.10 -14.01
N PRO A 27 -13.54 -2.90 -13.64
CA PRO A 27 -14.42 -2.59 -12.51
C PRO A 27 -13.67 -2.32 -11.19
N ASN A 28 -12.66 -3.11 -10.86
CA ASN A 28 -11.82 -2.91 -9.67
C ASN A 28 -11.00 -1.62 -9.71
N GLN A 29 -10.44 -1.28 -10.88
CA GLN A 29 -9.74 -0.03 -11.12
C GLN A 29 -10.69 1.16 -10.95
N MET A 30 -11.89 1.09 -11.53
CA MET A 30 -12.91 2.13 -11.43
C MET A 30 -13.35 2.36 -9.98
N LEU A 31 -13.63 1.29 -9.24
CA LEU A 31 -14.04 1.36 -7.83
C LEU A 31 -12.97 2.07 -6.99
N VAL A 32 -11.71 1.69 -7.14
CA VAL A 32 -10.62 2.31 -6.39
C VAL A 32 -10.33 3.73 -6.86
N TYR A 33 -10.41 3.99 -8.17
CA TYR A 33 -10.22 5.32 -8.72
C TYR A 33 -11.24 6.30 -8.15
N ARG A 34 -12.54 5.94 -8.17
CA ARG A 34 -13.61 6.74 -7.56
C ARG A 34 -13.40 6.91 -6.06
N LEU A 35 -13.16 5.82 -5.33
CA LEU A 35 -12.86 5.87 -3.90
C LEU A 35 -11.78 6.91 -3.56
N VAL A 36 -10.68 6.92 -4.31
CA VAL A 36 -9.57 7.85 -4.08
C VAL A 36 -9.94 9.28 -4.53
N ARG A 37 -10.51 9.44 -5.73
CA ARG A 37 -10.82 10.77 -6.27
C ARG A 37 -11.91 11.46 -5.47
N ASP A 38 -12.99 10.77 -5.12
CA ASP A 38 -14.12 11.35 -4.40
C ASP A 38 -13.72 11.82 -2.99
N ASN A 39 -12.72 11.17 -2.39
CA ASN A 39 -12.31 11.44 -1.01
C ASN A 39 -11.06 12.32 -0.89
N LEU A 40 -10.17 12.34 -1.88
CA LEU A 40 -8.91 13.08 -1.80
C LEU A 40 -8.84 14.31 -2.74
N THR A 41 -9.75 14.46 -3.69
CA THR A 41 -9.76 15.65 -4.58
C THR A 41 -9.95 16.94 -3.77
N GLY A 42 -9.12 17.95 -4.04
CA GLY A 42 -9.10 19.20 -3.29
C GLY A 42 -8.34 19.14 -1.96
N THR A 43 -7.85 17.96 -1.55
CA THR A 43 -7.01 17.82 -0.35
C THR A 43 -5.52 17.91 -0.68
N LYS A 44 -4.69 18.27 0.31
CA LYS A 44 -3.22 18.20 0.20
C LYS A 44 -2.66 16.78 0.01
N TYR A 45 -3.51 15.75 0.15
CA TYR A 45 -3.09 14.36 0.10
C TYR A 45 -3.14 13.78 -1.31
N LEU A 46 -3.88 14.40 -2.23
CA LEU A 46 -3.89 14.00 -3.64
C LEU A 46 -2.76 14.70 -4.38
N GLY A 47 -1.66 13.98 -4.60
CA GLY A 47 -0.55 14.46 -5.41
C GLY A 47 -0.73 14.17 -6.91
N ALA A 48 0.19 14.69 -7.73
CA ALA A 48 0.26 14.39 -9.17
C ALA A 48 0.83 12.98 -9.47
N SER A 49 1.42 12.32 -8.47
CA SER A 49 1.95 10.96 -8.61
C SER A 49 0.83 9.93 -8.74
N LYS A 50 1.02 8.95 -9.63
CA LYS A 50 0.14 7.78 -9.72
C LYS A 50 0.21 6.86 -8.49
N TRP A 51 1.28 6.97 -7.69
CA TRP A 51 1.46 6.19 -6.47
C TRP A 51 1.04 7.03 -5.25
N LEU A 52 0.10 6.51 -4.47
CA LEU A 52 -0.33 7.15 -3.22
C LEU A 52 0.80 7.16 -2.20
N THR A 53 0.93 8.27 -1.49
CA THR A 53 1.85 8.39 -0.36
C THR A 53 1.29 7.72 0.88
N TYR A 54 2.14 7.49 1.88
CA TYR A 54 1.70 7.03 3.20
C TYR A 54 0.58 7.92 3.77
N ASN A 55 0.76 9.25 3.74
CA ASN A 55 -0.22 10.18 4.28
C ASN A 55 -1.56 10.11 3.53
N ALA A 56 -1.52 9.95 2.20
CA ALA A 56 -2.73 9.80 1.40
C ALA A 56 -3.48 8.52 1.73
N LEU A 57 -2.76 7.40 1.87
CA LEU A 57 -3.36 6.11 2.18
C LEU A 57 -3.92 6.07 3.62
N ASP A 58 -3.18 6.61 4.59
CA ASP A 58 -3.62 6.73 5.99
C ASP A 58 -4.86 7.63 6.12
N HIS A 59 -4.85 8.80 5.46
CA HIS A 59 -5.99 9.71 5.46
C HIS A 59 -7.21 9.07 4.81
N LEU A 60 -7.05 8.47 3.64
CA LEU A 60 -8.13 7.78 2.91
C LEU A 60 -8.79 6.71 3.78
N LEU A 61 -8.00 5.83 4.40
CA LEU A 61 -8.54 4.72 5.21
C LEU A 61 -9.29 5.22 6.46
N LYS A 62 -8.86 6.35 7.03
CA LYS A 62 -9.55 7.01 8.16
C LYS A 62 -10.90 7.59 7.74
N ILE A 63 -10.93 8.42 6.70
CA ILE A 63 -12.16 9.10 6.27
C ILE A 63 -13.21 8.12 5.73
N THR A 64 -12.77 7.03 5.10
CA THR A 64 -13.67 5.98 4.60
C THR A 64 -14.08 4.97 5.69
N ARG A 65 -13.61 5.15 6.94
CA ARG A 65 -13.83 4.20 8.06
C ARG A 65 -13.55 2.74 7.67
N ASP A 66 -12.42 2.50 6.99
CA ASP A 66 -12.12 1.17 6.44
C ASP A 66 -12.04 0.13 7.57
N LYS A 67 -12.87 -0.92 7.48
CA LYS A 67 -12.98 -1.96 8.51
C LYS A 67 -11.62 -2.62 8.80
N ALA A 68 -10.80 -2.85 7.77
CA ALA A 68 -9.51 -3.51 7.93
C ALA A 68 -8.45 -2.60 8.56
N TYR A 69 -8.65 -1.28 8.52
CA TYR A 69 -7.84 -0.30 9.26
C TYR A 69 -8.27 -0.23 10.72
N TYR A 70 -9.56 -0.10 11.01
CA TYR A 70 -10.04 0.00 12.39
C TYR A 70 -10.07 -1.32 13.17
N ALA A 71 -9.81 -2.46 12.51
CA ALA A 71 -9.70 -3.77 13.16
C ALA A 71 -8.40 -3.97 13.98
N LEU A 72 -7.42 -3.07 13.86
CA LEU A 72 -6.14 -3.16 14.56
C LEU A 72 -5.84 -1.85 15.30
N PRO A 73 -4.95 -1.89 16.33
CA PRO A 73 -4.46 -0.68 16.97
C PRO A 73 -3.85 0.29 15.96
N SER A 74 -4.11 1.59 16.15
CA SER A 74 -3.65 2.65 15.24
C SER A 74 -2.15 2.61 14.97
N GLN A 75 -1.34 2.30 16.00
CA GLN A 75 0.10 2.18 15.87
C GLN A 75 0.52 1.02 14.96
N ALA A 76 -0.13 -0.15 15.09
CA ALA A 76 0.10 -1.29 14.21
C ALA A 76 -0.29 -0.97 12.76
N ASN A 77 -1.39 -0.23 12.55
CA ASN A 77 -1.80 0.22 11.22
C ASN A 77 -0.74 1.06 10.54
N GLN A 78 -0.22 2.08 11.24
CA GLN A 78 0.81 2.95 10.70
C GLN A 78 2.05 2.16 10.28
N GLN A 79 2.46 1.17 11.08
CA GLN A 79 3.62 0.34 10.75
C GLN A 79 3.36 -0.54 9.52
N ILE A 80 2.18 -1.15 9.42
CA ILE A 80 1.80 -1.95 8.24
C ILE A 80 1.84 -1.10 6.96
N LEU A 81 1.29 0.12 7.01
CA LEU A 81 1.33 1.03 5.87
C LEU A 81 2.76 1.46 5.54
N LYS A 82 3.58 1.82 6.52
CA LYS A 82 5.00 2.18 6.31
C LYS A 82 5.80 1.03 5.70
N LEU A 83 5.61 -0.20 6.18
CA LEU A 83 6.27 -1.39 5.63
C LEU A 83 5.85 -1.61 4.17
N LEU A 84 4.55 -1.51 3.87
CA LEU A 84 4.06 -1.63 2.49
C LEU A 84 4.74 -0.59 1.58
N LEU A 85 4.74 0.68 1.97
CA LEU A 85 5.32 1.76 1.15
C LEU A 85 6.85 1.61 1.01
N ARG A 86 7.53 1.10 2.05
CA ARG A 86 8.95 0.75 1.99
C ARG A 86 9.21 -0.37 0.97
N ASP A 87 8.41 -1.44 1.02
CA ASP A 87 8.53 -2.58 0.09
C ASP A 87 8.35 -2.11 -1.38
N TYR A 88 7.42 -1.18 -1.63
CA TYR A 88 7.26 -0.57 -2.96
C TYR A 88 8.46 0.29 -3.36
N LYS A 89 9.00 1.10 -2.46
CA LYS A 89 10.21 1.90 -2.72
C LYS A 89 11.38 0.99 -3.11
N SER A 90 11.65 -0.05 -2.31
CA SER A 90 12.69 -1.03 -2.59
C SER A 90 12.47 -1.76 -3.91
N PHE A 91 11.21 -2.09 -4.26
CA PHE A 91 10.88 -2.66 -5.56
C PHE A 91 11.24 -1.71 -6.72
N PHE A 92 10.87 -0.43 -6.65
CA PHE A 92 11.21 0.52 -7.73
C PHE A 92 12.71 0.76 -7.86
N GLU A 93 13.44 0.80 -6.74
CA GLU A 93 14.90 0.87 -6.74
C GLU A 93 15.51 -0.38 -7.40
N ALA A 94 15.05 -1.57 -7.02
CA ALA A 94 15.49 -2.83 -7.63
C ALA A 94 15.22 -2.87 -9.14
N VAL A 95 14.04 -2.42 -9.59
CA VAL A 95 13.71 -2.33 -11.03
C VAL A 95 14.66 -1.39 -11.78
N LYS A 96 15.03 -0.26 -11.19
CA LYS A 96 15.99 0.68 -11.81
C LYS A 96 17.38 0.07 -11.94
N VAL A 97 17.86 -0.62 -10.89
CA VAL A 97 19.18 -1.28 -10.92
C VAL A 97 19.17 -2.45 -11.89
N TYR A 98 18.10 -3.26 -11.89
CA TYR A 98 17.91 -4.35 -12.85
C TYR A 98 17.96 -3.86 -14.30
N GLY A 99 17.35 -2.72 -14.61
CA GLY A 99 17.41 -2.13 -15.95
C GLY A 99 18.82 -1.72 -16.40
N ARG A 100 19.75 -1.48 -15.47
CA ARG A 100 21.15 -1.12 -15.75
C ARG A 100 22.08 -2.33 -15.77
N ASN A 101 21.85 -3.30 -14.87
CA ASN A 101 22.65 -4.51 -14.75
C ASN A 101 21.73 -5.72 -14.45
N PRO A 102 21.13 -6.33 -15.48
CA PRO A 102 20.26 -7.49 -15.31
C PRO A 102 21.00 -8.72 -14.76
N GLU A 103 22.28 -8.89 -15.10
CA GLU A 103 23.10 -10.07 -14.73
C GLU A 103 23.38 -10.15 -13.22
N ALA A 104 23.35 -9.01 -12.52
CA ALA A 104 23.45 -8.97 -11.06
C ALA A 104 22.22 -9.55 -10.33
N PHE A 105 21.17 -9.92 -11.05
CA PHE A 105 19.94 -10.47 -10.48
C PHE A 105 19.66 -11.87 -11.02
N THR A 106 19.13 -12.73 -10.16
CA THR A 106 18.65 -14.06 -10.57
C THR A 106 17.34 -14.01 -11.37
N GLY A 107 16.76 -12.83 -11.53
CA GLY A 107 15.56 -12.59 -12.32
C GLY A 107 15.00 -11.20 -12.10
N ARG A 108 13.97 -10.86 -12.89
CA ARG A 108 13.30 -9.55 -12.80
C ARG A 108 12.70 -9.34 -11.40
N PRO A 109 12.96 -8.20 -10.74
CA PRO A 109 12.32 -7.84 -9.48
C PRO A 109 10.80 -7.93 -9.59
N LYS A 110 10.16 -8.43 -8.54
CA LYS A 110 8.71 -8.62 -8.47
C LYS A 110 8.06 -7.60 -7.55
N MET A 111 6.90 -7.09 -7.95
CA MET A 111 6.15 -6.11 -7.17
C MET A 111 5.58 -6.75 -5.89
N PRO A 112 5.48 -6.03 -4.75
CA PRO A 112 4.96 -6.57 -3.49
C PRO A 112 3.58 -7.23 -3.62
N GLY A 113 3.53 -8.55 -3.47
CA GLY A 113 2.32 -9.36 -3.68
C GLY A 113 1.26 -9.26 -2.59
N TYR A 114 0.13 -9.92 -2.82
CA TYR A 114 -0.87 -10.18 -1.79
C TYR A 114 -0.46 -11.36 -0.93
N MET A 115 -0.82 -11.33 0.35
CA MET A 115 -0.65 -12.46 1.27
C MET A 115 -1.75 -13.49 1.01
N SER A 116 -1.36 -14.76 0.89
CA SER A 116 -2.29 -15.89 0.84
C SER A 116 -2.82 -16.23 2.23
N GLN A 117 -3.92 -16.96 2.29
CA GLN A 117 -4.41 -17.50 3.55
C GLN A 117 -3.35 -18.41 4.19
N GLY A 118 -3.12 -18.28 5.49
CA GLY A 118 -2.07 -19.01 6.22
C GLY A 118 -0.66 -18.42 6.08
N SER A 119 -0.47 -17.35 5.29
CA SER A 119 0.81 -16.63 5.24
C SER A 119 0.84 -15.46 6.21
N PHE A 120 2.02 -15.17 6.75
CA PHE A 120 2.21 -14.13 7.77
C PHE A 120 3.02 -12.97 7.21
N LYS A 121 2.67 -11.75 7.63
CA LYS A 121 3.44 -10.52 7.36
C LYS A 121 3.87 -9.96 8.71
N THR A 122 5.07 -9.39 8.78
CA THR A 122 5.59 -8.76 9.99
C THR A 122 4.62 -7.68 10.50
N ALA A 123 4.23 -7.79 11.76
CA ALA A 123 3.54 -6.75 12.51
C ALA A 123 4.51 -6.18 13.54
N VAL A 124 4.63 -4.86 13.59
CA VAL A 124 5.48 -4.18 14.57
C VAL A 124 4.59 -3.63 15.67
N LEU A 125 4.77 -4.14 16.89
CA LEU A 125 4.10 -3.66 18.09
C LEU A 125 5.11 -2.91 18.96
N THR A 126 4.75 -1.73 19.45
CA THR A 126 5.57 -1.00 20.43
C THR A 126 5.11 -1.27 21.84
N ASN A 127 5.99 -0.99 22.82
CA ASN A 127 5.69 -1.11 24.25
C ASN A 127 4.53 -0.20 24.75
N GLN A 128 3.99 0.64 23.86
CA GLN A 128 2.82 1.48 24.10
C GLN A 128 1.50 0.74 23.91
N ILE A 129 1.47 -0.32 23.08
CA ILE A 129 0.26 -1.06 22.75
C ILE A 129 0.29 -2.50 23.25
N CYS A 130 1.47 -3.02 23.58
CA CYS A 130 1.65 -4.37 24.07
C CYS A 130 2.82 -4.38 25.05
N ARG A 131 2.66 -5.06 26.19
CA ARG A 131 3.69 -5.19 27.23
C ARG A 131 3.90 -6.66 27.48
N ILE A 132 5.16 -7.08 27.53
CA ILE A 132 5.48 -8.45 27.93
C ILE A 132 5.24 -8.57 29.44
N LYS A 133 4.37 -9.50 29.83
CA LYS A 133 4.10 -9.85 31.23
C LYS A 133 4.35 -11.34 31.41
N ASP A 134 5.20 -11.68 32.37
CA ASP A 134 5.54 -13.07 32.71
C ASP A 134 6.04 -13.93 31.51
N GLY A 135 6.73 -13.29 30.56
CA GLY A 135 7.26 -13.94 29.35
C GLY A 135 6.27 -14.05 28.18
N TYR A 136 5.03 -13.60 28.37
CA TYR A 136 3.98 -13.57 27.34
C TYR A 136 3.71 -12.14 26.87
N LEU A 137 3.44 -11.98 25.58
CA LEU A 137 2.94 -10.72 24.98
C LEU A 137 1.49 -10.44 25.40
#